data_AF-A0A1A3I972-F1
#
_entry.id   AF-A0A1A3I972-F1
#
_cell.length_a   1.000
_cell.length_b   1.000
_cell.length_c   1.000
_cell.angle_alpha   90.00
_cell.angle_beta   90.00
_cell.angle_gamma   90.00
#
_symmetry.space_group_name_H-M   'P 1'
#
loop_
_entity.id
_entity.type
_entity.pdbx_description
1 polymer ?
#
loop_
_entity_poly.entity_id
_entity_poly.type
_entity_poly.pdbx_seq_one_letter_code
_entity_poly.pdbx_strand_id
1 'polypeptide(L)'
;MSNSSAPRRLYTPRTSRGFSLRLDPETIGQFTESIARFFGTGRYLLLQTLVVLVWIGLNLFAVQWRWDPYPFILLNLAFSTQAAYAAPLILLAQNRQENRDRVALEEDRRRAAQTKADTEYLARELAALRLAIGEVPTRDYLRHELDNLRQLLAEPQPKTTEPAPLRVSEAAERRTKRSS
;
A
#
# COMPACT_ATOMS: atom_id res chain seq x y z
N MET A 1 -5.51 0.75 -55.02
CA MET A 1 -4.31 0.55 -54.17
C MET A 1 -4.03 1.87 -53.46
N SER A 2 -4.51 2.03 -52.23
CA SER A 2 -4.39 3.23 -51.40
C SER A 2 -3.05 3.19 -50.65
N ASN A 3 -2.15 4.10 -50.98
CA ASN A 3 -0.85 4.23 -50.32
C ASN A 3 -1.00 4.93 -48.96
N SER A 4 -0.52 4.25 -47.92
CA SER A 4 -0.32 4.79 -46.57
C SER A 4 0.60 6.00 -46.57
N SER A 5 0.22 7.05 -45.85
CA SER A 5 1.16 8.09 -45.39
C SER A 5 0.55 8.82 -44.19
N ALA A 6 0.79 8.32 -42.98
CA ALA A 6 0.54 9.06 -41.74
C ALA A 6 1.86 9.68 -41.27
N PRO A 7 2.00 11.02 -41.22
CA PRO A 7 3.19 11.62 -40.65
C PRO A 7 3.09 11.65 -39.12
N ARG A 8 3.86 10.78 -38.48
CA ARG A 8 4.12 10.76 -37.04
C ARG A 8 4.97 11.99 -36.68
N ARG A 9 4.34 13.06 -36.16
CA ARG A 9 5.08 14.19 -35.57
C ARG A 9 5.06 14.08 -34.06
N LEU A 10 6.09 13.42 -33.53
CA LEU A 10 6.47 13.48 -32.13
C LEU A 10 6.93 14.91 -31.81
N TYR A 11 6.10 15.61 -31.03
CA TYR A 11 6.44 16.88 -30.42
C TYR A 11 7.47 16.62 -29.32
N THR A 12 8.76 16.66 -29.65
CA THR A 12 9.83 16.70 -28.65
C THR A 12 10.07 18.16 -28.31
N PRO A 13 9.71 18.64 -27.11
CA PRO A 13 10.01 20.02 -26.73
C PRO A 13 11.53 20.19 -26.70
N ARG A 14 12.03 21.17 -27.46
CA ARG A 14 13.40 21.68 -27.36
C ARG A 14 13.61 22.19 -25.93
N THR A 15 14.33 21.42 -25.13
CA THR A 15 14.90 21.90 -23.88
C THR A 15 15.92 22.98 -24.22
N SER A 16 15.55 24.22 -23.89
CA SER A 16 16.44 25.36 -23.83
C SER A 16 17.57 25.01 -22.86
N ARG A 17 18.79 24.93 -23.40
CA ARG A 17 20.03 24.72 -22.63
C ARG A 17 20.36 26.03 -21.91
N GLY A 18 19.55 26.36 -20.90
CA GLY A 18 19.88 27.37 -19.92
C GLY A 18 21.15 26.95 -19.19
N PHE A 19 21.95 27.94 -18.78
CA PHE A 19 23.17 27.79 -18.00
C PHE A 19 22.87 26.97 -16.73
N SER A 20 23.00 25.64 -16.81
CA SER A 20 22.89 24.81 -15.62
C SER A 20 24.18 25.01 -14.85
N LEU A 21 24.13 25.88 -13.84
CA LEU A 21 25.04 25.78 -12.71
C LEU A 21 24.88 24.34 -12.21
N ARG A 22 25.80 23.47 -12.61
CA ARG A 22 25.91 22.10 -12.14
C ARG A 22 26.35 22.17 -10.69
N LEU A 23 25.46 22.59 -9.81
CA LEU A 23 25.61 22.29 -8.41
C LEU A 23 25.28 20.80 -8.29
N ASP A 24 26.31 19.99 -8.06
CA ASP A 24 26.15 18.55 -7.90
C ASP A 24 25.14 18.29 -6.78
N PRO A 25 23.98 17.66 -7.09
CA PRO A 25 22.94 17.38 -6.13
C PRO A 25 23.45 16.55 -4.94
N GLU A 26 24.46 15.70 -5.14
CA GLU A 26 25.09 14.94 -4.07
C GLU A 26 25.80 15.83 -3.04
N THR A 27 26.54 16.85 -3.51
CA THR A 27 27.30 17.76 -2.63
C THR A 27 26.36 18.65 -1.82
N ILE A 28 25.31 19.17 -2.46
CA ILE A 28 24.25 19.90 -1.75
C ILE A 28 23.53 18.98 -0.76
N GLY A 29 23.25 17.73 -1.15
CA GLY A 29 22.58 16.74 -0.30
C GLY A 29 23.34 16.48 1.00
N GLN A 30 24.64 16.24 0.92
CA GLN A 30 25.49 16.03 2.10
C GLN A 30 25.63 17.28 2.97
N PHE A 31 25.79 18.45 2.35
CA PHE A 31 25.88 19.73 3.06
C PHE A 31 24.58 20.04 3.81
N THR A 32 23.44 19.83 3.15
CA THR A 32 22.11 20.04 3.75
C THR A 32 21.85 19.05 4.89
N GLU A 33 22.32 17.80 4.78
CA GLU A 33 22.20 16.80 5.85
C GLU A 33 23.04 17.14 7.07
N SER A 34 24.24 17.70 6.87
CA SER A 34 25.07 18.20 7.96
C SER A 34 24.44 19.41 8.64
N ILE A 35 23.90 20.35 7.85
CA ILE A 35 23.16 21.52 8.33
C ILE A 35 21.93 21.10 9.13
N ALA A 36 21.11 20.19 8.62
CA ALA A 36 19.90 19.71 9.31
C ALA A 36 20.22 19.12 10.69
N ARG A 37 21.28 18.30 10.79
CA ARG A 37 21.74 17.75 12.07
C ARG A 37 22.29 18.81 13.01
N PHE A 38 22.95 19.84 12.47
CA PHE A 38 23.50 20.95 13.25
C PHE A 38 22.40 21.83 13.85
N PHE A 39 21.41 22.25 13.05
CA PHE A 39 20.27 23.06 13.50
C PHE A 39 19.30 22.30 14.41
N GLY A 40 19.17 20.97 14.24
CA GLY A 40 18.33 20.12 15.09
C GLY A 40 18.90 19.86 16.50
N THR A 41 20.16 20.23 16.75
CA THR A 41 20.80 20.05 18.06
C THR A 41 20.70 21.34 18.87
N GLY A 42 20.25 21.28 20.13
CA GLY A 42 20.17 22.46 21.02
C GLY A 42 21.49 23.23 21.22
N ARG A 43 22.62 22.66 20.81
CA ARG A 43 23.94 23.30 20.75
C ARG A 43 23.98 24.50 19.79
N TYR A 44 23.25 24.47 18.68
CA TYR A 44 23.20 25.60 17.75
C TYR A 44 22.63 26.86 18.42
N LEU A 45 21.51 26.72 19.12
CA LEU A 45 20.88 27.83 19.85
C LEU A 45 21.81 28.42 20.91
N LEU A 46 22.56 27.58 21.63
CA LEU A 46 23.52 28.04 22.64
C LEU A 46 24.67 28.83 21.99
N LEU A 47 25.27 28.29 20.93
CA LEU A 47 26.35 28.96 20.20
C LEU A 47 25.87 30.28 19.58
N GLN A 48 24.70 30.29 18.95
CA GLN A 48 24.09 31.48 18.35
C GLN A 48 23.86 32.57 19.40
N THR A 49 23.30 32.23 20.56
CA THR A 49 23.09 33.18 21.67
C THR A 49 24.41 33.73 22.19
N LEU A 50 25.44 32.90 22.34
CA LEU A 50 26.76 33.34 22.78
C LEU A 50 27.37 34.33 21.78
N VAL A 51 27.30 34.04 20.48
CA VAL A 51 27.79 34.93 19.42
C VAL A 51 27.07 36.27 19.47
N VAL A 52 25.74 36.28 19.60
CA VAL A 52 24.95 37.52 19.70
C VAL A 52 25.34 38.33 20.95
N LEU A 53 25.52 37.68 22.10
CA LEU A 53 25.94 38.36 23.33
C LEU A 53 27.34 38.97 23.21
N VAL A 54 28.30 38.23 22.65
CA VAL A 54 29.66 38.72 22.39
C VAL A 54 29.62 39.89 21.41
N TRP A 55 28.79 39.81 20.37
CA TRP A 55 28.66 40.85 19.35
C TRP A 55 28.07 42.14 19.92
N ILE A 56 27.03 42.04 20.74
CA ILE A 56 26.45 43.18 21.48
C ILE A 56 27.52 43.78 22.40
N GLY A 57 28.23 42.95 23.17
CA GLY A 57 29.33 43.42 24.03
C GLY A 57 30.41 44.17 23.27
N LEU A 58 30.90 43.61 22.15
CA LEU A 58 31.91 44.25 21.30
C LEU A 58 31.42 45.57 20.73
N ASN A 59 30.16 45.65 20.30
CA ASN A 59 29.56 46.90 19.83
C ASN A 59 29.50 47.96 20.94
N LEU A 60 29.13 47.59 22.18
CA LEU A 60 29.15 48.49 23.34
C LEU A 60 30.55 49.03 23.67
N PHE A 61 31.59 48.21 23.57
CA PHE A 61 32.98 48.68 23.74
C PHE A 61 33.44 49.55 22.56
N ALA A 62 33.05 49.21 21.33
CA ALA A 62 33.36 49.98 20.12
C ALA A 62 32.67 51.37 20.08
N VAL A 63 31.51 51.51 20.72
CA VAL A 63 30.82 52.79 20.92
C VAL A 63 31.67 53.77 21.73
N GLN A 64 32.48 53.29 22.69
CA GLN A 64 33.40 54.16 23.42
C GLN A 64 34.48 54.78 22.52
N TRP A 65 34.77 54.16 21.38
CA TRP A 65 35.66 54.69 20.34
C TRP A 65 34.91 55.46 19.23
N ARG A 66 33.63 55.83 19.45
CA ARG A 66 32.73 56.49 18.47
C ARG A 66 32.52 55.69 17.19
N TRP A 67 32.70 54.36 17.22
CA TRP A 67 32.66 53.53 16.02
C TRP A 67 31.25 53.14 15.55
N ASP A 68 30.19 53.45 16.32
CA ASP A 68 28.77 53.46 15.89
C ASP A 68 27.89 54.20 16.94
N PRO A 69 27.74 55.54 16.89
CA PRO A 69 26.93 56.29 17.85
C PRO A 69 25.45 55.89 17.82
N TYR A 70 24.74 56.01 18.95
CA TYR A 70 23.31 55.69 19.03
C TYR A 70 22.51 56.40 17.91
N PRO A 71 21.68 55.70 17.10
CA PRO A 71 21.15 54.34 17.27
C PRO A 71 21.89 53.32 16.37
N PHE A 72 22.68 52.41 16.98
CA PHE A 72 23.58 51.42 16.37
C PHE A 72 23.16 50.92 14.96
N ILE A 73 23.52 51.67 13.92
CA ILE A 73 22.95 51.47 12.57
C ILE A 73 23.56 50.23 11.93
N LEU A 74 24.83 49.95 12.24
CA LEU A 74 25.56 48.82 11.69
C LEU A 74 25.08 47.51 12.32
N LEU A 75 24.79 47.52 13.62
CA LEU A 75 24.25 46.37 14.33
C LEU A 75 22.87 45.99 13.80
N ASN A 76 22.00 46.97 13.62
CA ASN A 76 20.67 46.75 13.08
C ASN A 76 20.72 46.28 11.61
N LEU A 77 21.60 46.88 10.80
CA LEU A 77 21.79 46.47 9.42
C LEU A 77 22.27 45.01 9.32
N ALA A 78 23.26 44.63 10.13
CA ALA A 78 23.78 43.25 10.16
C ALA A 78 22.69 42.23 10.54
N PHE A 79 21.91 42.50 11.58
CA PHE A 79 20.81 41.62 11.99
C PHE A 79 19.70 41.56 10.93
N SER A 80 19.38 42.69 10.30
CA SER A 80 18.41 42.77 9.21
C SER A 80 18.85 41.92 8.01
N THR A 81 20.13 41.99 7.62
CA THR A 81 20.69 41.14 6.57
C THR A 81 20.72 39.66 6.98
N GLN A 82 21.04 39.35 8.24
CA GLN A 82 21.01 37.98 8.75
C GLN A 82 19.61 37.37 8.62
N ALA A 83 18.57 38.09 9.05
CA ALA A 83 17.18 37.65 8.93
C ALA A 83 16.77 37.50 7.46
N ALA A 84 17.16 38.45 6.60
CA ALA A 84 16.86 38.41 5.17
C ALA A 84 17.49 37.20 4.46
N TYR A 85 18.71 36.78 4.85
CA TYR A 85 19.37 35.59 4.29
C TYR A 85 18.86 34.28 4.91
N ALA A 86 18.37 34.30 6.14
CA ALA A 86 17.77 33.13 6.78
C ALA A 86 16.51 32.65 6.03
N ALA A 87 15.64 33.57 5.59
CA ALA A 87 14.40 33.23 4.90
C ALA A 87 14.57 32.30 3.67
N PRO A 88 15.44 32.60 2.67
CA PRO A 88 15.64 31.73 1.52
C PRO A 88 16.31 30.40 1.89
N LEU A 89 17.23 30.38 2.88
CA LEU A 89 17.83 29.14 3.36
C LEU A 89 16.80 28.22 4.02
N ILE A 90 15.90 28.79 4.82
CA ILE A 90 14.82 28.05 5.45
C ILE A 90 13.87 27.49 4.39
N LEU A 91 13.51 28.28 3.36
CA LEU A 91 12.70 27.82 2.24
C LEU A 91 13.34 26.64 1.48
N LEU A 92 14.65 26.69 1.25
CA LEU A 92 15.39 25.58 0.63
C LEU A 92 15.38 24.32 1.50
N ALA A 93 15.56 24.48 2.82
CA ALA A 93 15.49 23.38 3.77
C ALA A 93 14.07 22.78 3.83
N GLN A 94 13.04 23.63 3.84
CA GLN A 94 11.63 23.24 3.84
C GLN A 94 11.24 22.48 2.57
N ASN A 95 11.58 22.99 1.38
CA ASN A 95 11.30 22.30 0.11
C ASN A 95 11.92 20.90 0.07
N ARG A 96 13.12 20.72 0.64
CA ARG A 96 13.75 19.39 0.73
C ARG A 96 13.02 18.47 1.70
N GLN A 97 12.61 18.99 2.85
CA GLN A 97 11.85 18.24 3.84
C GLN A 97 10.49 17.81 3.29
N GLU A 98 9.75 18.73 2.66
CA GLU A 98 8.45 18.46 2.06
C GLU A 98 8.53 17.41 0.94
N ASN A 99 9.57 17.46 0.09
CA ASN A 99 9.79 16.43 -0.92
C ASN A 99 10.04 15.05 -0.29
N ARG A 100 10.82 14.97 0.79
CA ARG A 100 11.08 13.71 1.50
C ARG A 100 9.81 13.17 2.14
N ASP A 101 9.05 14.04 2.80
CA ASP A 101 7.80 13.69 3.47
C ASP A 101 6.74 13.23 2.45
N ARG A 102 6.69 13.87 1.28
CA ARG A 102 5.82 13.46 0.17
C ARG A 102 6.17 12.06 -0.34
N VAL A 103 7.44 11.76 -0.58
CA VAL A 103 7.87 10.43 -1.05
C VAL A 103 7.54 9.37 0.00
N ALA A 104 7.81 9.63 1.27
CA ALA A 104 7.49 8.71 2.36
C ALA A 104 5.97 8.43 2.43
N LEU A 105 5.15 9.46 2.25
CA LEU A 105 3.69 9.35 2.28
C LEU A 105 3.13 8.63 1.05
N GLU A 106 3.73 8.81 -0.12
CA GLU A 106 3.38 8.06 -1.33
C GLU A 106 3.72 6.57 -1.18
N GLU A 107 4.87 6.22 -0.59
CA GLU A 107 5.22 4.83 -0.27
C GLU A 107 4.26 4.21 0.74
N ASP A 108 3.93 4.93 1.83
CA ASP A 108 3.01 4.45 2.85
C ASP A 108 1.62 4.15 2.27
N ARG A 109 1.10 5.05 1.42
CA ARG A 109 -0.16 4.82 0.68
C ARG A 109 -0.09 3.58 -0.20
N ARG A 110 1.02 3.34 -0.91
CA ARG A 110 1.20 2.13 -1.74
C ARG A 110 1.21 0.87 -0.90
N ARG A 111 1.93 0.88 0.22
CA ARG A 111 1.97 -0.25 1.17
C ARG A 111 0.58 -0.53 1.74
N ALA A 112 -0.13 0.50 2.18
CA ALA A 112 -1.50 0.36 2.70
C ALA A 112 -2.46 -0.23 1.64
N ALA A 113 -2.34 0.19 0.39
CA ALA A 113 -3.14 -0.37 -0.71
C ALA A 113 -2.82 -1.86 -0.96
N GLN A 114 -1.54 -2.25 -0.93
CA GLN A 114 -1.12 -3.65 -1.06
C GLN A 114 -1.64 -4.50 0.10
N THR A 115 -1.41 -4.08 1.35
CA THR A 115 -1.90 -4.77 2.54
C THR A 115 -3.42 -4.95 2.51
N LYS A 116 -4.16 -3.93 2.04
CA LYS A 116 -5.61 -4.04 1.87
C LYS A 116 -5.97 -5.11 0.84
N ALA A 117 -5.32 -5.09 -0.33
CA ALA A 117 -5.57 -6.07 -1.38
C ALA A 117 -5.24 -7.51 -0.93
N ASP A 118 -4.12 -7.69 -0.23
CA ASP A 118 -3.72 -8.99 0.33
C ASP A 118 -4.73 -9.49 1.37
N THR A 119 -5.23 -8.59 2.22
CA THR A 119 -6.25 -8.92 3.22
C THR A 119 -7.58 -9.31 2.54
N GLU A 120 -8.00 -8.59 1.50
CA GLU A 120 -9.19 -8.92 0.72
C GLU A 120 -9.04 -10.26 -0.02
N TYR A 121 -7.84 -10.54 -0.55
CA TYR A 121 -7.54 -11.81 -1.18
C TYR A 121 -7.61 -12.97 -0.18
N LEU A 122 -6.92 -12.84 0.97
CA LEU A 122 -6.97 -13.85 2.03
C LEU A 122 -8.39 -14.05 2.56
N ALA A 123 -9.19 -13.00 2.71
CA ALA A 123 -10.58 -13.12 3.15
C ALA A 123 -11.45 -13.89 2.14
N ARG A 124 -11.26 -13.66 0.83
CA ARG A 124 -11.94 -14.43 -0.23
C ARG A 124 -11.50 -15.88 -0.25
N GLU A 125 -10.20 -16.13 -0.12
CA GLU A 125 -9.64 -17.48 -0.09
C GLU A 125 -10.14 -18.27 1.13
N LEU A 126 -10.18 -17.63 2.31
CA LEU A 126 -10.75 -18.19 3.52
C LEU A 126 -12.25 -18.47 3.39
N ALA A 127 -13.00 -17.60 2.72
CA ALA A 127 -14.43 -17.83 2.47
C ALA A 127 -14.64 -19.02 1.51
N ALA A 128 -13.85 -19.11 0.44
CA ALA A 128 -13.88 -20.25 -0.48
C ALA A 128 -13.48 -21.56 0.22
N LEU A 129 -12.42 -21.54 1.00
CA LEU A 129 -11.98 -22.68 1.82
C LEU A 129 -13.05 -23.10 2.82
N ARG A 130 -13.72 -22.14 3.47
CA ARG A 130 -14.82 -22.41 4.40
C ARG A 130 -16.01 -23.08 3.71
N LEU A 131 -16.35 -22.67 2.49
CA LEU A 131 -17.42 -23.31 1.71
C LEU A 131 -17.03 -24.74 1.33
N ALA A 132 -15.81 -24.94 0.81
CA ALA A 132 -15.29 -26.26 0.46
C ALA A 132 -15.21 -27.22 1.66
N ILE A 133 -14.83 -26.72 2.85
CA ILE A 133 -14.83 -27.52 4.09
C ILE A 133 -16.25 -27.72 4.61
N GLY A 134 -17.15 -26.75 4.44
CA GLY A 134 -18.55 -26.85 4.84
C GLY A 134 -19.31 -27.97 4.11
N GLU A 135 -18.83 -28.41 2.95
CA GLU A 135 -19.34 -29.56 2.20
C GLU A 135 -18.73 -30.90 2.64
N VAL A 136 -17.76 -30.92 3.55
CA VAL A 136 -17.29 -32.19 4.14
C VAL A 136 -18.47 -32.80 4.89
N PRO A 137 -18.93 -34.02 4.52
CA PRO A 137 -20.11 -34.60 5.13
C PRO A 137 -19.93 -34.62 6.64
N THR A 138 -20.85 -33.96 7.33
CA THR A 138 -20.86 -33.88 8.78
C THR A 138 -20.70 -35.29 9.35
N ARG A 139 -19.98 -35.44 10.46
CA ARG A 139 -19.73 -36.73 11.13
C ARG A 139 -20.99 -37.62 11.24
N ASP A 140 -22.16 -37.01 11.41
CA ASP A 140 -23.44 -37.72 11.50
C ASP A 140 -23.89 -38.36 10.18
N TYR A 141 -23.58 -37.75 9.03
CA TYR A 141 -23.79 -38.37 7.72
C TYR A 141 -22.89 -39.59 7.53
N LEU A 142 -21.60 -39.46 7.86
CA LEU A 142 -20.65 -40.58 7.82
C LEU A 142 -21.08 -41.72 8.76
N ARG A 143 -21.62 -41.39 9.93
CA ARG A 143 -22.21 -42.38 10.85
C ARG A 143 -23.45 -43.05 10.28
N HIS A 144 -24.37 -42.28 9.71
CA HIS A 144 -25.56 -42.83 9.08
C HIS A 144 -25.20 -43.76 7.93
N GLU A 145 -24.24 -43.40 7.09
CA GLU A 145 -23.82 -44.24 5.97
C GLU A 145 -23.11 -45.51 6.43
N LEU A 146 -22.29 -45.42 7.49
CA LEU A 146 -21.70 -46.58 8.16
C LEU A 146 -22.76 -47.51 8.75
N ASP A 147 -23.79 -46.96 9.40
CA ASP A 147 -24.90 -47.74 9.96
C ASP A 147 -25.74 -48.39 8.87
N ASN A 148 -25.98 -47.68 7.76
CA ASN A 148 -26.73 -48.18 6.59
C ASN A 148 -25.99 -49.35 5.91
N LEU A 149 -24.67 -49.21 5.70
CA LEU A 149 -23.81 -50.29 5.21
C LEU A 149 -23.77 -51.49 6.17
N ARG A 150 -23.72 -51.23 7.48
CA ARG A 150 -23.80 -52.29 8.50
C ARG A 150 -25.14 -53.02 8.41
N GLN A 151 -26.24 -52.30 8.21
CA GLN A 151 -27.58 -52.88 8.08
C GLN A 151 -27.71 -53.76 6.84
N LEU A 152 -27.19 -53.29 5.69
CA LEU A 152 -27.14 -54.05 4.44
C LEU A 152 -26.31 -55.35 4.56
N LEU A 153 -25.22 -55.32 5.35
CA LEU A 153 -24.42 -56.52 5.62
C LEU A 153 -25.04 -57.43 6.70
N ALA A 154 -25.83 -56.86 7.61
CA ALA A 154 -26.53 -57.59 8.66
C ALA A 154 -27.85 -58.19 8.17
N GLU A 155 -28.41 -57.71 7.05
CA GLU A 155 -29.54 -58.33 6.38
C GLU A 155 -29.10 -59.65 5.74
N PRO A 156 -29.61 -60.81 6.18
CA PRO A 156 -29.39 -62.06 5.47
C PRO A 156 -30.17 -61.96 4.15
N GLN A 157 -29.47 -62.00 3.02
CA GLN A 157 -30.01 -62.10 1.65
C GLN A 157 -31.38 -62.82 1.66
N PRO A 158 -32.51 -62.13 1.37
CA PRO A 158 -33.78 -62.82 1.23
C PRO A 158 -33.60 -63.78 0.05
N LYS A 159 -33.77 -65.07 0.37
CA LYS A 159 -33.70 -66.16 -0.58
C LYS A 159 -34.41 -65.79 -1.86
N THR A 160 -33.69 -65.95 -2.96
CA THR A 160 -34.16 -66.07 -4.34
C THR A 160 -35.63 -66.52 -4.35
N THR A 161 -36.55 -65.60 -4.63
CA THR A 161 -37.94 -65.95 -4.89
C THR A 161 -37.95 -66.74 -6.17
N GLU A 162 -37.99 -68.06 -6.01
CA GLU A 162 -38.32 -69.07 -6.99
C GLU A 162 -39.56 -68.65 -7.79
N PRO A 163 -39.55 -68.72 -9.14
CA PRO A 163 -40.69 -68.29 -9.95
C PRO A 163 -41.85 -69.28 -9.76
N ALA A 164 -42.94 -68.83 -9.14
CA ALA A 164 -44.18 -69.59 -9.03
C ALA A 164 -44.75 -69.89 -10.43
N PRO A 165 -45.30 -71.10 -10.66
CA PRO A 165 -45.62 -71.58 -12.00
C PRO A 165 -46.88 -70.91 -12.57
N LEU A 166 -46.83 -70.65 -13.87
CA LEU A 166 -47.95 -70.25 -14.73
C LEU A 166 -49.12 -71.23 -14.56
N ARG A 167 -50.20 -70.80 -13.87
CA ARG A 167 -51.54 -71.39 -14.05
C ARG A 167 -52.21 -70.72 -15.24
N VAL A 168 -51.85 -71.21 -16.42
CA VAL A 168 -52.60 -71.01 -17.67
C VAL A 168 -53.32 -72.32 -17.96
N SER A 169 -54.54 -72.50 -17.47
CA SER A 169 -55.57 -73.39 -18.04
C SER A 169 -56.76 -73.51 -17.08
N GLU A 170 -57.93 -73.00 -17.51
CA GLU A 170 -59.31 -73.46 -17.20
C GLU A 170 -60.29 -72.27 -17.11
N ALA A 171 -60.52 -71.60 -18.24
CA ALA A 171 -61.73 -70.76 -18.40
C ALA A 171 -62.22 -70.64 -19.87
N ALA A 172 -61.64 -71.40 -20.80
CA ALA A 172 -61.90 -71.23 -22.24
C ALA A 172 -62.58 -72.43 -22.94
N GLU A 173 -63.16 -73.39 -22.19
CA GLU A 173 -63.82 -74.56 -22.80
C GLU A 173 -65.26 -74.80 -22.30
N ARG A 174 -66.07 -73.73 -22.26
CA ARG A 174 -67.54 -73.82 -22.17
C ARG A 174 -68.24 -72.97 -23.23
N ARG A 175 -67.63 -72.85 -24.41
CA ARG A 175 -68.21 -72.13 -25.56
C ARG A 175 -68.12 -72.88 -26.88
N THR A 176 -68.16 -74.21 -26.87
CA THR A 176 -68.60 -75.02 -28.02
C THR A 176 -69.27 -76.27 -27.46
N LYS A 177 -70.30 -76.83 -28.13
CA LYS A 177 -71.28 -77.82 -27.62
C LYS A 177 -72.47 -77.25 -26.85
N ARG A 178 -73.14 -76.27 -27.45
CA ARG A 178 -74.61 -76.20 -27.43
C ARG A 178 -75.10 -75.85 -28.84
N SER A 179 -74.78 -76.74 -29.77
CA SER A 179 -75.37 -76.82 -31.10
C SER A 179 -75.32 -78.28 -31.54
N SER A 180 -76.27 -79.06 -31.02
CA SER A 180 -76.86 -80.27 -31.61
C SER A 180 -77.93 -80.78 -30.67
#